data_AF-A0A1R2BSI0-F1
#
_entry.id   AF-A0A1R2BSI0-F1
#
_cell.length_a   1.000
_cell.length_b   1.000
_cell.length_c   1.000
_cell.angle_alpha   90.00
_cell.angle_beta   90.00
_cell.angle_gamma   90.00
#
_symmetry.space_group_name_H-M   'P 1'
#
loop_
_entity.id
_entity.type
_entity.pdbx_description
1 polymer ?
#
loop_
_entity_poly.entity_id
_entity_poly.type
_entity_poly.pdbx_seq_one_letter_code
_entity_poly.pdbx_strand_id
1 'polypeptide(L)'
;MFRHVKHLIRPFVFRPVVLCREFSSVVNKRLIKALEKEFEFEQSQYKVDESVAPFLQESGFEIIDLEGSTLVKLKKKIHGNEVEVTFNARSPYSDEGQQEEQEENQEQEEEQAQDNNTEFQVTIKKAGKKEGIVYECVSAQSEIQISNIVYSDDVNTTEKISTYNSMNEYRGPDFTTLDEKLQTAFVEYLKTHGVNEDLAVFVETYSIDKEHRLYMEWIGKMKDFINN
;
A
#
# COMPACT_ATOMS: atom_id res chain seq x y z
N MET A 1 49.10 -49.12 -59.91
CA MET A 1 49.03 -47.65 -59.85
C MET A 1 47.99 -47.28 -58.79
N PHE A 2 48.43 -46.54 -57.77
CA PHE A 2 47.72 -45.90 -56.64
C PHE A 2 46.93 -46.71 -55.59
N ARG A 3 47.52 -46.77 -54.39
CA ARG A 3 46.90 -47.03 -53.07
C ARG A 3 45.95 -45.89 -52.69
N HIS A 4 44.83 -46.20 -52.02
CA HIS A 4 44.09 -45.21 -51.23
C HIS A 4 43.76 -45.79 -49.85
N VAL A 5 44.39 -45.20 -48.83
CA VAL A 5 44.14 -45.40 -47.41
C VAL A 5 42.93 -44.56 -47.04
N LYS A 6 41.86 -45.16 -46.52
CA LYS A 6 40.74 -44.43 -45.92
C LYS A 6 40.94 -44.39 -44.41
N HIS A 7 41.29 -43.22 -43.89
CA HIS A 7 41.40 -42.94 -42.46
C HIS A 7 40.03 -43.07 -41.77
N LEU A 8 40.00 -43.75 -40.63
CA LEU A 8 38.91 -43.71 -39.66
C LEU A 8 38.83 -42.28 -39.10
N ILE A 9 37.73 -41.58 -39.38
CA ILE A 9 37.34 -40.37 -38.63
C ILE A 9 36.22 -40.80 -37.69
N ARG A 10 36.52 -40.86 -36.39
CA ARG A 10 35.47 -40.98 -35.36
C ARG A 10 34.72 -39.65 -35.27
N PRO A 11 33.38 -39.63 -35.34
CA PRO A 11 32.64 -38.39 -35.11
C PRO A 11 32.80 -37.97 -33.65
N PHE A 12 33.30 -36.76 -33.45
CA PHE A 12 33.30 -36.10 -32.16
C PHE A 12 31.85 -35.72 -31.83
N VAL A 13 31.22 -36.46 -30.93
CA VAL A 13 29.89 -36.11 -30.42
C VAL A 13 30.06 -34.91 -29.51
N PHE A 14 29.80 -33.71 -30.03
CA PHE A 14 29.60 -32.53 -29.21
C PHE A 14 28.38 -32.77 -28.32
N ARG A 15 28.60 -33.07 -27.04
CA ARG A 15 27.55 -32.95 -26.03
C ARG A 15 27.29 -31.45 -25.86
N PRO A 16 26.08 -30.94 -26.14
CA PRO A 16 25.74 -29.58 -25.75
C PRO A 16 25.90 -29.46 -24.24
N VAL A 17 26.53 -28.39 -23.80
CA VAL A 17 26.77 -28.04 -22.40
C VAL A 17 25.41 -27.95 -21.68
N VAL A 18 25.05 -28.99 -20.93
CA VAL A 18 23.85 -29.04 -20.05
C VAL A 18 24.01 -28.16 -18.80
N LEU A 19 25.18 -27.52 -18.64
CA LEU A 19 25.56 -26.78 -17.43
C LEU A 19 24.65 -25.57 -17.14
N CYS A 20 24.12 -24.89 -18.16
CA CYS A 20 23.22 -23.73 -17.96
C CYS A 20 21.85 -24.14 -17.41
N ARG A 21 21.30 -25.30 -17.82
CA ARG A 21 20.00 -25.78 -17.30
C ARG A 21 20.10 -26.26 -15.86
N GLU A 22 21.20 -26.95 -15.51
CA GLU A 22 21.40 -27.40 -14.13
C GLU A 22 21.67 -26.23 -13.18
N PHE A 23 22.46 -25.23 -13.59
CA PHE A 23 22.75 -24.07 -12.74
C PHE A 23 21.50 -23.22 -12.48
N SER A 24 20.66 -23.00 -13.50
CA SER A 24 19.34 -22.36 -13.34
C SER A 24 18.45 -23.15 -12.38
N SER A 25 18.45 -24.49 -12.42
CA SER A 25 17.67 -25.32 -11.50
C SER A 25 18.13 -25.20 -10.03
N VAL A 26 19.43 -25.02 -9.78
CA VAL A 26 19.98 -24.87 -8.42
C VAL A 26 19.65 -23.49 -7.86
N VAL A 27 19.75 -22.44 -8.68
CA VAL A 27 19.40 -21.07 -8.28
C VAL A 27 17.90 -20.97 -7.98
N ASN A 28 17.04 -21.52 -8.85
CA ASN A 28 15.59 -21.54 -8.63
C ASN A 28 15.23 -22.26 -7.32
N LYS A 29 15.83 -23.43 -7.05
CA LYS A 29 15.60 -24.16 -5.78
C LYS A 29 16.04 -23.38 -4.54
N ARG A 30 17.14 -22.62 -4.63
CA ARG A 30 17.60 -21.77 -3.52
C ARG A 30 16.63 -20.62 -3.27
N LEU A 31 16.15 -19.98 -4.33
CA LEU A 31 15.18 -18.89 -4.23
C LEU A 31 13.84 -19.38 -3.69
N ILE A 32 13.32 -20.50 -4.18
CA ILE A 32 12.08 -21.12 -3.66
C ILE A 32 12.21 -21.39 -2.16
N LYS A 33 13.31 -21.99 -1.71
CA LYS A 33 13.53 -22.26 -0.28
C LYS A 33 13.60 -20.99 0.57
N ALA A 34 14.18 -19.91 0.03
CA ALA A 34 14.22 -18.63 0.71
C ALA A 34 12.81 -18.05 0.85
N LEU A 35 12.03 -18.06 -0.24
CA LEU A 35 10.63 -17.59 -0.26
C LEU A 35 9.72 -18.44 0.65
N GLU A 36 9.90 -19.76 0.70
CA GLU A 36 9.15 -20.64 1.60
C GLU A 36 9.43 -20.31 3.07
N LYS A 37 10.70 -20.17 3.43
CA LYS A 37 11.09 -19.81 4.79
C LYS A 37 10.54 -18.44 5.19
N GLU A 38 10.59 -17.47 4.28
CA GLU A 38 10.04 -16.13 4.50
C GLU A 38 8.52 -16.19 4.71
N PHE A 39 7.80 -16.87 3.82
CA PHE A 39 6.35 -17.00 3.92
C PHE A 39 5.91 -17.67 5.22
N GLU A 40 6.60 -18.73 5.65
CA GLU A 40 6.33 -19.41 6.91
C GLU A 40 6.57 -18.49 8.12
N PHE A 41 7.63 -17.67 8.07
CA PHE A 41 7.94 -16.70 9.10
C PHE A 41 6.84 -15.63 9.21
N GLU A 42 6.50 -14.96 8.11
CA GLU A 42 5.45 -13.94 8.07
C GLU A 42 4.09 -14.49 8.49
N GLN A 43 3.70 -15.67 7.98
CA GLN A 43 2.45 -16.32 8.36
C GLN A 43 2.39 -16.62 9.86
N SER A 44 3.51 -16.95 10.49
CA SER A 44 3.56 -17.21 11.93
C SER A 44 3.43 -15.94 12.78
N GLN A 45 3.80 -14.79 12.22
CA GLN A 45 3.71 -13.47 12.87
C GLN A 45 2.42 -12.73 12.56
N TYR A 46 1.73 -13.10 11.47
CA TYR A 46 0.51 -12.44 11.03
C TYR A 46 -0.59 -12.51 12.11
N LYS A 47 -0.99 -11.34 12.58
CA LYS A 47 -2.13 -11.15 13.48
C LYS A 47 -2.91 -9.92 13.03
N VAL A 48 -4.21 -10.10 12.86
CA VAL A 48 -5.13 -8.97 12.68
C VAL A 48 -5.30 -8.26 14.02
N ASP A 49 -5.20 -6.94 14.01
CA ASP A 49 -5.42 -6.13 15.21
C ASP A 49 -6.86 -6.27 15.73
N GLU A 50 -7.01 -6.28 17.05
CA GLU A 50 -8.29 -6.53 17.72
C GLU A 50 -9.28 -5.36 17.56
N SER A 51 -8.81 -4.17 17.23
CA SER A 51 -9.64 -2.97 16.98
C SER A 51 -10.39 -2.98 15.64
N VAL A 52 -9.92 -3.75 14.66
CA VAL A 52 -10.45 -3.75 13.28
C VAL A 52 -11.91 -4.22 13.24
N ALA A 53 -12.22 -5.34 13.89
CA ALA A 53 -13.55 -5.92 13.83
C ALA A 53 -14.62 -5.08 14.57
N PRO A 54 -14.39 -4.58 15.80
CA PRO A 54 -15.30 -3.65 16.47
C PRO A 54 -15.58 -2.40 15.64
N PHE A 55 -14.55 -1.76 15.08
CA PHE A 55 -14.73 -0.55 14.27
C PHE A 55 -15.67 -0.80 13.09
N LEU A 56 -15.48 -1.88 12.33
CA LEU A 56 -16.34 -2.19 11.18
C LEU A 56 -17.79 -2.50 11.59
N GLN A 57 -18.00 -3.08 12.78
CA GLN A 57 -19.34 -3.38 13.29
C GLN A 57 -20.08 -2.12 13.77
N GLU A 58 -19.36 -1.16 14.35
CA GLU A 58 -19.97 0.00 15.03
C GLU A 58 -20.01 1.27 14.17
N SER A 59 -19.03 1.47 13.26
CA SER A 59 -18.87 2.70 12.49
C SER A 59 -19.93 2.93 11.40
N GLY A 60 -20.63 1.85 11.00
CA GLY A 60 -21.58 1.85 9.88
C GLY A 60 -20.93 1.98 8.50
N PHE A 61 -19.61 1.84 8.40
CA PHE A 61 -18.91 1.75 7.13
C PHE A 61 -18.94 0.32 6.57
N GLU A 62 -19.21 0.22 5.27
CA GLU A 62 -18.94 -0.97 4.47
C GLU A 62 -17.52 -0.88 3.93
N ILE A 63 -16.72 -1.92 4.13
CA ILE A 63 -15.37 -2.03 3.59
C ILE A 63 -15.35 -2.70 2.22
N ILE A 64 -14.56 -2.13 1.31
CA ILE A 64 -14.24 -2.70 0.01
C ILE A 64 -12.72 -2.84 -0.04
N ASP A 65 -12.27 -4.08 0.13
CA ASP A 65 -10.87 -4.49 0.03
C ASP A 65 -10.75 -5.58 -1.04
N LEU A 66 -9.99 -5.31 -2.10
CA LEU A 66 -9.80 -6.23 -3.22
C LEU A 66 -8.43 -6.92 -3.14
N GLU A 67 -8.40 -8.23 -3.37
CA GLU A 67 -7.15 -9.01 -3.46
C GLU A 67 -6.21 -8.45 -4.54
N GLY A 68 -4.91 -8.42 -4.26
CA GLY A 68 -3.89 -7.86 -5.14
C GLY A 68 -3.94 -6.34 -5.38
N SER A 69 -4.89 -5.60 -4.80
CA SER A 69 -4.94 -4.13 -4.86
C SER A 69 -4.38 -3.53 -3.57
N THR A 70 -3.60 -2.45 -3.65
CA THR A 70 -3.21 -1.65 -2.48
C THR A 70 -4.35 -0.80 -1.93
N LEU A 71 -5.39 -0.56 -2.73
CA LEU A 71 -6.45 0.39 -2.45
C LEU A 71 -7.53 -0.21 -1.56
N VAL A 72 -7.83 0.47 -0.45
CA VAL A 72 -8.95 0.15 0.44
C VAL A 72 -9.95 1.29 0.43
N LYS A 73 -11.24 0.95 0.44
CA LYS A 73 -12.32 1.93 0.54
C LYS A 73 -13.28 1.60 1.67
N LEU A 74 -13.73 2.63 2.38
CA LEU A 74 -14.86 2.56 3.30
C LEU A 74 -16.00 3.41 2.76
N LYS A 75 -17.22 2.88 2.76
CA LYS A 75 -18.40 3.58 2.25
C LYS A 75 -19.52 3.60 3.29
N LYS A 76 -20.16 4.75 3.45
CA LYS A 76 -21.41 4.83 4.19
C LYS A 76 -22.32 5.93 3.69
N LYS A 77 -23.58 5.88 4.12
CA LYS A 77 -24.56 6.93 3.89
C LYS A 77 -24.96 7.52 5.23
N ILE A 78 -24.81 8.83 5.40
CA ILE A 78 -25.12 9.54 6.64
C ILE A 78 -25.62 10.95 6.31
N HIS A 79 -26.66 11.42 7.00
CA HIS A 79 -27.23 12.76 6.82
C HIS A 79 -27.61 13.14 5.37
N GLY A 80 -27.99 12.15 4.53
CA GLY A 80 -28.31 12.37 3.11
C GLY A 80 -27.07 12.51 2.20
N ASN A 81 -25.87 12.35 2.76
CA ASN A 81 -24.60 12.33 2.05
C ASN A 81 -24.10 10.88 1.88
N GLU A 82 -23.35 10.66 0.80
CA GLU A 82 -22.51 9.49 0.57
C GLU A 82 -21.07 9.88 0.96
N VAL A 83 -20.49 9.12 1.88
CA VAL A 83 -19.12 9.30 2.37
C VAL A 83 -18.28 8.12 1.89
N GLU A 84 -17.17 8.41 1.23
CA GLU A 84 -16.17 7.42 0.80
C GLU A 84 -14.81 7.80 1.38
N VAL A 85 -14.24 6.95 2.23
CA VAL A 85 -12.85 7.05 2.70
C VAL A 85 -11.99 6.15 1.84
N THR A 86 -10.85 6.64 1.37
CA THR A 86 -9.93 5.89 0.49
C THR A 86 -8.51 6.04 1.00
N PHE A 87 -7.80 4.93 1.16
CA PHE A 87 -6.39 4.89 1.57
C PHE A 87 -5.69 3.70 0.91
N ASN A 88 -4.36 3.72 0.90
CA ASN A 88 -3.55 2.62 0.38
C ASN A 88 -2.90 1.83 1.52
N ALA A 89 -2.55 0.58 1.21
CA ALA A 89 -1.54 -0.17 1.94
C ALA A 89 -0.24 0.66 2.02
N ARG A 90 0.44 0.56 3.16
CA ARG A 90 1.73 1.23 3.35
C ARG A 90 2.70 0.32 4.10
N SER A 91 3.98 0.54 3.84
CA SER A 91 5.05 0.00 4.67
C SER A 91 4.97 0.55 6.10
N PRO A 92 5.15 -0.28 7.14
CA PRO A 92 5.28 0.17 8.52
C PRO A 92 6.63 0.84 8.82
N TYR A 93 7.57 0.80 7.87
CA TYR A 93 8.87 1.46 7.95
C TYR A 93 8.84 2.77 7.17
N SER A 94 9.30 3.87 7.78
CA SER A 94 9.48 5.15 7.10
C SER A 94 10.69 5.10 6.16
N ASP A 95 10.57 5.74 5.00
CA ASP A 95 11.70 5.95 4.08
C ASP A 95 12.75 6.93 4.65
N GLU A 96 12.44 7.61 5.76
CA GLU A 96 13.33 8.57 6.42
C GLU A 96 14.61 7.92 6.97
N GLY A 97 14.58 6.61 7.25
CA GLY A 97 15.77 5.84 7.63
C GLY A 97 16.79 5.61 6.49
N GLN A 98 16.50 6.04 5.25
CA GLN A 98 17.41 5.90 4.11
C GLN A 98 18.15 7.20 3.72
N GLN A 99 17.89 8.34 4.40
CA GLN A 99 18.48 9.63 4.02
C GLN A 99 19.65 10.13 4.88
N GLU A 100 20.11 9.41 5.91
CA GLU A 100 21.27 9.86 6.72
C GLU A 100 22.31 8.74 6.95
N GLU A 101 22.93 8.22 5.88
CA GLU A 101 24.25 7.55 5.99
C GLU A 101 25.40 8.53 5.72
N GLN A 102 25.43 9.69 6.39
CA GLN A 102 26.64 10.48 6.58
C GLN A 102 26.55 11.26 7.90
N GLU A 103 26.75 10.60 9.03
CA GLU A 103 27.54 11.16 10.14
C GLU A 103 27.83 10.08 11.21
N GLU A 104 29.00 10.22 11.83
CA GLU A 104 29.73 9.17 12.54
C GLU A 104 29.13 8.77 13.89
N ASN A 105 29.13 7.47 14.18
CA ASN A 105 29.19 6.85 15.51
C ASN A 105 28.40 7.52 16.64
N GLN A 106 27.12 7.15 16.78
CA GLN A 106 26.53 6.92 18.10
C GLN A 106 25.73 5.61 18.06
N GLU A 107 26.14 4.63 18.87
CA GLU A 107 25.30 3.51 19.26
C GLU A 107 24.17 4.07 20.14
N GLN A 108 23.14 4.62 19.50
CA GLN A 108 21.82 4.69 20.08
C GLN A 108 21.00 3.63 19.35
N GLU A 109 20.49 2.65 20.10
CA GLU A 109 19.31 1.90 19.68
C GLU A 109 18.19 2.93 19.57
N GLU A 110 18.14 3.66 18.45
CA GLU A 110 16.93 4.34 18.04
C GLU A 110 15.93 3.21 17.83
N GLU A 111 15.03 3.03 18.81
CA GLU A 111 13.73 2.43 18.52
C GLU A 111 13.24 3.18 17.29
N GLN A 112 13.34 2.54 16.12
CA GLN A 112 12.77 3.07 14.89
C GLN A 112 11.33 3.40 15.24
N ALA A 113 11.05 4.69 15.43
CA ALA A 113 9.70 5.13 15.73
C ALA A 113 8.88 4.62 14.56
N GLN A 114 7.99 3.66 14.82
CA GLN A 114 7.08 3.18 13.79
C GLN A 114 6.24 4.38 13.40
N ASP A 115 6.64 5.03 12.31
CA ASP A 115 5.85 6.10 11.75
C ASP A 115 4.59 5.45 11.19
N ASN A 116 3.49 5.65 11.90
CA ASN A 116 2.21 5.14 11.50
C ASN A 116 1.40 6.11 10.64
N ASN A 117 2.04 7.20 10.20
CA ASN A 117 1.39 8.21 9.40
C ASN A 117 0.80 7.60 8.14
N THR A 118 -0.48 7.87 7.92
CA THR A 118 -1.21 7.29 6.79
C THR A 118 -2.00 8.37 6.07
N GLU A 119 -1.67 8.59 4.81
CA GLU A 119 -2.45 9.46 3.94
C GLU A 119 -3.77 8.78 3.55
N PHE A 120 -4.86 9.54 3.62
CA PHE A 120 -6.16 9.09 3.17
C PHE A 120 -6.98 10.26 2.63
N GLN A 121 -7.98 9.94 1.83
CA GLN A 121 -8.94 10.91 1.32
C GLN A 121 -10.34 10.60 1.81
N VAL A 122 -11.10 11.66 2.06
CA VAL A 122 -12.54 11.56 2.37
C VAL A 122 -13.33 12.33 1.33
N THR A 123 -14.09 11.62 0.53
CA THR A 123 -15.06 12.21 -0.38
C THR A 123 -16.43 12.29 0.29
N ILE A 124 -17.04 13.47 0.31
CA ILE A 124 -18.41 13.69 0.78
C ILE A 124 -19.20 14.35 -0.35
N LYS A 125 -20.26 13.67 -0.80
CA LYS A 125 -21.20 14.21 -1.78
C LYS A 125 -22.64 13.92 -1.39
N LYS A 126 -23.58 14.74 -1.85
CA LYS A 126 -25.01 14.46 -1.67
C LYS A 126 -25.42 13.22 -2.47
N ALA A 127 -26.35 12.44 -1.93
CA ALA A 127 -26.84 11.25 -2.63
C ALA A 127 -27.40 11.59 -4.02
N GLY A 128 -26.97 10.84 -5.04
CA GLY A 128 -27.37 11.07 -6.43
C GLY A 128 -26.76 12.30 -7.11
N LYS A 129 -25.84 13.01 -6.44
CA LYS A 129 -25.05 14.10 -7.02
C LYS A 129 -23.67 13.64 -7.44
N LYS A 130 -23.04 14.43 -8.29
CA LYS A 130 -21.65 14.20 -8.74
C LYS A 130 -20.70 15.20 -8.11
N GLU A 131 -21.18 16.42 -7.84
CA GLU A 131 -20.45 17.44 -7.12
C GLU A 131 -20.30 17.07 -5.64
N GLY A 132 -19.17 17.47 -5.05
CA GLY A 132 -18.85 17.16 -3.66
C GLY A 132 -17.55 17.80 -3.21
N ILE A 133 -17.16 17.47 -1.99
CA ILE A 133 -15.90 17.89 -1.38
C ILE A 133 -15.02 16.69 -1.13
N VAL A 134 -13.72 16.85 -1.34
CA VAL A 134 -12.68 15.85 -1.08
C VAL A 134 -11.72 16.44 -0.07
N TYR A 135 -11.64 15.82 1.10
CA TYR A 135 -10.63 16.12 2.10
C TYR A 135 -9.40 15.28 1.80
N GLU A 136 -8.24 15.92 1.85
CA GLU A 136 -6.95 15.26 1.90
C GLU A 136 -6.46 15.30 3.33
N CYS A 137 -6.22 14.11 3.88
CA CYS A 137 -5.91 13.94 5.29
C CYS A 137 -4.67 13.08 5.48
N VAL A 138 -4.01 13.31 6.61
CA VAL A 138 -2.98 12.44 7.17
C VAL A 138 -3.48 12.01 8.54
N SER A 139 -3.51 10.71 8.80
CA SER A 139 -3.60 10.20 10.16
C SER A 139 -2.21 10.22 10.75
N ALA A 140 -2.03 10.85 11.91
CA ALA A 140 -0.77 10.88 12.63
C ALA A 140 -1.04 10.81 14.13
N GLN A 141 -0.39 9.88 14.83
CA GLN A 141 -0.61 9.64 16.27
C GLN A 141 -2.09 9.43 16.60
N SER A 142 -2.82 8.75 15.71
CA SER A 142 -4.27 8.51 15.82
C SER A 142 -5.14 9.77 15.80
N GLU A 143 -4.60 10.90 15.35
CA GLU A 143 -5.33 12.14 15.07
C GLU A 143 -5.44 12.39 13.56
N ILE A 144 -6.51 13.08 13.15
CA ILE A 144 -6.71 13.46 11.75
C ILE A 144 -6.20 14.87 11.53
N GLN A 145 -5.20 14.99 10.66
CA GLN A 145 -4.70 16.26 10.14
C GLN A 145 -5.27 16.48 8.74
N ILE A 146 -5.89 17.63 8.50
CA ILE A 146 -6.41 18.01 7.18
C ILE A 146 -5.33 18.83 6.47
N SER A 147 -4.88 18.39 5.29
CA SER A 147 -3.92 19.11 4.47
C SER A 147 -4.63 20.09 3.54
N ASN A 148 -5.61 19.61 2.78
CA ASN A 148 -6.36 20.39 1.80
C ASN A 148 -7.84 19.98 1.77
N ILE A 149 -8.69 20.87 1.28
CA ILE A 149 -10.09 20.58 0.97
C ILE A 149 -10.38 21.02 -0.47
N VAL A 150 -10.65 20.05 -1.32
CA VAL A 150 -10.95 20.24 -2.74
C VAL A 150 -12.46 20.28 -2.92
N TYR A 151 -12.97 21.29 -3.63
CA TYR A 151 -14.31 21.23 -4.20
C TYR A 151 -14.23 20.63 -5.60
N SER A 152 -15.09 19.67 -5.91
CA SER A 152 -15.14 19.03 -7.22
C SER A 152 -16.54 19.08 -7.80
N ASP A 153 -16.63 19.45 -9.08
CA ASP A 153 -17.87 19.36 -9.88
C ASP A 153 -18.25 17.92 -10.26
N ASP A 154 -17.29 16.98 -10.14
CA ASP A 154 -17.51 15.54 -10.31
C ASP A 154 -16.47 14.73 -9.52
N VAL A 155 -16.83 14.28 -8.32
CA VAL A 155 -15.93 13.50 -7.44
C VAL A 155 -15.56 12.13 -8.00
N ASN A 156 -16.21 11.67 -9.08
CA ASN A 156 -15.84 10.42 -9.74
C ASN A 156 -14.69 10.60 -10.73
N THR A 157 -14.44 11.83 -11.20
CA THR A 157 -13.29 12.17 -12.05
C THR A 157 -12.12 12.75 -11.27
N THR A 158 -12.37 13.25 -10.06
CA THR A 158 -11.29 13.67 -9.14
C THR A 158 -10.43 12.48 -8.74
N GLU A 159 -9.12 12.63 -8.89
CA GLU A 159 -8.17 11.57 -8.56
C GLU A 159 -8.19 11.25 -7.07
N LYS A 160 -8.39 9.97 -6.76
CA LYS A 160 -8.65 9.51 -5.38
C LYS A 160 -7.40 9.20 -4.56
N ILE A 161 -6.22 9.47 -5.12
CA ILE A 161 -4.87 9.42 -4.54
C ILE A 161 -3.98 10.21 -5.49
N SER A 162 -2.98 10.93 -4.97
CA SER A 162 -2.01 11.71 -5.74
C SER A 162 -1.40 10.88 -6.88
N THR A 163 -1.88 11.08 -8.11
CA THR A 163 -1.18 10.63 -9.31
C THR A 163 -0.68 11.85 -10.07
N TYR A 164 0.30 11.65 -10.94
CA TYR A 164 0.96 12.71 -11.72
C TYR A 164 0.01 13.66 -12.47
N ASN A 165 -1.23 13.24 -12.75
CA ASN A 165 -2.24 14.03 -13.46
C ASN A 165 -3.01 15.02 -12.57
N SER A 166 -2.89 14.91 -11.25
CA SER A 166 -3.51 15.81 -10.26
C SER A 166 -2.94 17.25 -10.27
N MET A 167 -1.88 17.52 -11.03
CA MET A 167 -1.11 18.77 -10.97
C MET A 167 -1.83 20.00 -11.56
N ASN A 168 -2.91 19.82 -12.32
CA ASN A 168 -3.55 20.91 -13.07
C ASN A 168 -4.87 21.42 -12.46
N GLU A 169 -5.39 20.80 -11.40
CA GLU A 169 -6.62 21.22 -10.73
C GLU A 169 -6.32 22.01 -9.45
N TYR A 170 -7.14 23.00 -9.12
CA TYR A 170 -7.00 23.74 -7.88
C TYR A 170 -7.46 22.87 -6.70
N ARG A 171 -6.52 22.53 -5.81
CA ARG A 171 -6.73 21.61 -4.67
C ARG A 171 -7.24 22.32 -3.41
N GLY A 172 -7.55 23.62 -3.50
CA GLY A 172 -7.77 24.46 -2.33
C GLY A 172 -6.47 25.06 -1.80
N PRO A 173 -6.56 25.98 -0.82
CA PRO A 173 -5.39 26.46 -0.11
C PRO A 173 -4.91 25.42 0.92
N ASP A 174 -3.68 25.58 1.39
CA ASP A 174 -3.21 24.90 2.59
C ASP A 174 -4.19 25.19 3.74
N PHE A 175 -4.72 24.12 4.33
CA PHE A 175 -5.76 24.20 5.35
C PHE A 175 -5.33 25.07 6.55
N THR A 176 -4.05 25.04 6.91
CA THR A 176 -3.49 25.79 8.05
C THR A 176 -3.53 27.31 7.85
N THR A 177 -3.67 27.76 6.60
CA THR A 177 -3.74 29.19 6.24
C THR A 177 -5.15 29.78 6.33
N LEU A 178 -6.17 28.94 6.55
CA LEU A 178 -7.56 29.37 6.72
C LEU A 178 -7.79 30.04 8.08
N ASP A 179 -8.85 30.83 8.20
CA ASP A 179 -9.30 31.35 9.51
C ASP A 179 -9.61 30.21 10.50
N GLU A 180 -9.21 30.38 11.77
CA GLU A 180 -9.35 29.33 12.80
C GLU A 180 -10.79 28.85 13.00
N LYS A 181 -11.78 29.74 12.89
CA LYS A 181 -13.19 29.35 13.03
C LYS A 181 -13.63 28.51 11.83
N LEU A 182 -13.12 28.82 10.64
CA LEU A 182 -13.39 28.04 9.45
C LEU A 182 -12.72 26.66 9.52
N GLN A 183 -11.47 26.58 9.99
CA GLN A 183 -10.78 25.31 10.24
C GLN A 183 -11.59 24.44 11.22
N THR A 184 -11.98 25.01 12.36
CA THR A 184 -12.79 24.32 13.37
C THR A 184 -14.10 23.79 12.79
N ALA A 185 -14.82 24.62 12.02
CA ALA A 185 -16.08 24.22 11.41
C ALA A 185 -15.91 23.06 10.40
N PHE A 186 -14.81 23.03 9.64
CA PHE A 186 -14.54 21.93 8.71
C PHE A 186 -14.18 20.63 9.44
N VAL A 187 -13.41 20.70 10.52
CA VAL A 187 -13.11 19.55 11.38
C VAL A 187 -14.38 18.99 12.01
N GLU A 188 -15.23 19.85 12.59
CA GLU A 188 -16.52 19.44 13.15
C GLU A 188 -17.43 18.82 12.08
N TYR A 189 -17.51 19.41 10.89
CA TYR A 189 -18.27 18.85 9.78
C TYR A 189 -17.79 17.44 9.44
N LEU A 190 -16.48 17.22 9.36
CA LEU A 190 -15.88 15.91 9.08
C LEU A 190 -16.25 14.88 10.17
N LYS A 191 -16.14 15.27 11.46
CA LYS A 191 -16.54 14.42 12.61
C LYS A 191 -18.03 14.04 12.58
N THR A 192 -18.93 14.95 12.21
CA THR A 192 -20.37 14.62 12.08
C THR A 192 -20.68 13.61 10.98
N HIS A 193 -19.75 13.39 10.04
CA HIS A 193 -19.82 12.35 9.02
C HIS A 193 -19.11 11.06 9.44
N GLY A 194 -18.77 10.94 10.73
CA GLY A 194 -18.08 9.82 11.36
C GLY A 194 -16.70 9.57 10.77
N VAL A 195 -15.97 10.65 10.51
CA VAL A 195 -14.53 10.66 10.24
C VAL A 195 -13.89 11.30 11.48
N ASN A 196 -13.43 10.45 12.38
CA ASN A 196 -12.98 10.79 13.73
C ASN A 196 -11.73 9.98 14.09
N GLU A 197 -11.29 10.09 15.33
CA GLU A 197 -10.10 9.44 15.87
C GLU A 197 -10.18 7.90 15.75
N ASP A 198 -11.36 7.29 15.92
CA ASP A 198 -11.53 5.84 15.72
C ASP A 198 -11.26 5.42 14.27
N LEU A 199 -11.68 6.25 13.29
CA LEU A 199 -11.34 6.02 11.88
C LEU A 199 -9.85 6.22 11.63
N ALA A 200 -9.20 7.18 12.31
CA ALA A 200 -7.76 7.42 12.21
C ALA A 200 -6.98 6.15 12.61
N VAL A 201 -7.27 5.62 13.80
CA VAL A 201 -6.70 4.34 14.30
C VAL A 201 -6.96 3.20 13.30
N PHE A 202 -8.18 3.10 12.78
CA PHE A 202 -8.52 2.06 11.81
C PHE A 202 -7.69 2.18 10.53
N VAL A 203 -7.54 3.37 9.97
CA VAL A 203 -6.77 3.62 8.74
C VAL A 203 -5.30 3.25 8.96
N GLU A 204 -4.69 3.72 10.05
CA GLU A 204 -3.29 3.43 10.41
C GLU A 204 -3.03 1.93 10.57
N THR A 205 -3.97 1.23 11.21
CA THR A 205 -3.86 -0.20 11.51
C THR A 205 -4.10 -1.05 10.26
N TYR A 206 -5.18 -0.74 9.53
CA TYR A 206 -5.61 -1.54 8.39
C TYR A 206 -4.68 -1.35 7.18
N SER A 207 -4.02 -0.20 7.03
CA SER A 207 -3.03 0.00 5.97
C SER A 207 -1.82 -0.92 6.11
N ILE A 208 -1.36 -1.17 7.35
CA ILE A 208 -0.24 -2.09 7.63
C ILE A 208 -0.69 -3.54 7.45
N ASP A 209 -1.86 -3.92 7.98
CA ASP A 209 -2.43 -5.26 7.78
C ASP A 209 -2.54 -5.59 6.29
N LYS A 210 -3.04 -4.64 5.50
CA LYS A 210 -3.19 -4.80 4.07
C LYS A 210 -1.84 -5.00 3.37
N GLU A 211 -0.82 -4.22 3.73
CA GLU A 211 0.53 -4.38 3.18
C GLU A 211 1.11 -5.76 3.49
N HIS A 212 0.99 -6.22 4.74
CA HIS A 212 1.47 -7.55 5.13
C HIS A 212 0.76 -8.66 4.35
N ARG A 213 -0.57 -8.57 4.17
CA ARG A 213 -1.31 -9.53 3.33
C ARG A 213 -0.84 -9.51 1.86
N LEU A 214 -0.62 -8.32 1.30
CA LEU A 214 -0.10 -8.18 -0.07
C LEU A 214 1.32 -8.73 -0.21
N TYR A 215 2.17 -8.54 0.80
CA TYR A 215 3.52 -9.10 0.82
C TYR A 215 3.49 -10.64 0.80
N MET A 216 2.69 -11.25 1.66
CA MET A 216 2.50 -12.71 1.65
C MET A 216 1.94 -13.22 0.30
N GLU A 217 0.98 -12.49 -0.28
CA GLU A 217 0.43 -12.80 -1.61
C GLU A 217 1.52 -12.72 -2.69
N TRP A 218 2.37 -11.69 -2.62
CA TRP A 218 3.50 -11.51 -3.53
C TRP A 218 4.52 -12.66 -3.41
N ILE A 219 4.90 -13.07 -2.19
CA ILE A 219 5.81 -14.21 -1.99
C ILE A 219 5.21 -15.48 -2.63
N GLY A 220 3.92 -15.72 -2.41
CA GLY A 220 3.20 -16.86 -3.01
C GLY A 220 3.26 -16.84 -4.54
N LYS A 221 2.91 -15.70 -5.15
CA LYS A 221 2.97 -15.51 -6.61
C LYS A 221 4.38 -15.69 -7.17
N MET A 222 5.40 -15.19 -6.48
CA MET A 222 6.80 -15.34 -6.89
C MET A 222 7.23 -16.81 -6.87
N LYS A 223 6.86 -17.55 -5.82
CA LYS A 223 7.12 -18.99 -5.73
C LYS A 223 6.47 -19.76 -6.88
N ASP A 224 5.19 -19.46 -7.16
CA ASP A 224 4.45 -20.11 -8.24
C ASP A 224 5.05 -19.80 -9.62
N PHE A 225 5.52 -18.57 -9.83
CA PHE A 225 6.20 -18.17 -11.06
C PHE A 225 7.52 -18.92 -11.28
N ILE A 226 8.31 -19.16 -10.23
CA ILE A 226 9.63 -19.83 -10.33
C ILE A 226 9.49 -21.35 -10.46
N ASN A 227 8.42 -21.92 -9.91
CA ASN A 227 8.12 -23.35 -10.00
C ASN A 227 7.60 -23.77 -11.38
N ASN A 228 6.91 -22.88 -12.09
CA ASN A 228 6.37 -23.11 -13.43
C ASN A 228 7.40 -22.83 -14.53
#